data_AF-A0AAU7RN01-F1
#
_entry.id   AF-A0AAU7RN01-F1
#
_cell.length_a   1.000
_cell.length_b   1.000
_cell.length_c   1.000
_cell.angle_alpha   90.00
_cell.angle_beta   90.00
_cell.angle_gamma   90.00
#
_symmetry.space_group_name_H-M   'P 1'
#
loop_
_entity.id
_entity.type
_entity.pdbx_description
1 polymer ?
#
loop_
_entity_poly.entity_id
_entity_poly.type
_entity_poly.pdbx_seq_one_letter_code
_entity_poly.pdbx_strand_id
1 'polypeptide(L)'
;MRLLTNHCPRLGMSLIVALGMMLVGSVSVQAASAKQQPGNSTGDHIREDVTKNWNIPADMEGSKHVHVQLHLKLSRSGEIVGEPKVTVTGGPKATRQAMAASAMRAVLRAAPFKNLPIDQYDDWKEVVVNFNASDPAN
;
A
#
# COMPACT_ATOMS: atom_id res chain seq x y z
N MET A 1 -20.55 7.10 68.65
CA MET A 1 -20.72 5.65 68.41
C MET A 1 -21.91 5.45 67.48
N ARG A 2 -21.75 4.56 66.49
CA ARG A 2 -22.74 4.05 65.51
C ARG A 2 -23.01 5.00 64.32
N LEU A 3 -22.51 4.70 63.11
CA LEU A 3 -22.83 3.62 62.15
C LEU A 3 -24.24 3.73 61.57
N LEU A 4 -24.27 3.50 60.24
CA LEU A 4 -25.42 3.11 59.42
C LEU A 4 -26.38 4.28 59.13
N THR A 5 -26.97 4.45 57.94
CA THR A 5 -27.37 3.49 56.91
C THR A 5 -27.76 4.27 55.65
N ASN A 6 -27.42 3.69 54.49
CA ASN A 6 -28.32 3.36 53.38
C ASN A 6 -29.13 4.43 52.62
N HIS A 7 -28.89 4.39 51.31
CA HIS A 7 -29.87 4.27 50.21
C HIS A 7 -30.72 5.49 49.79
N CYS A 8 -30.41 5.92 48.55
CA CYS A 8 -31.24 6.50 47.50
C CYS A 8 -32.63 5.81 47.35
N PRO A 9 -33.61 6.32 46.54
CA PRO A 9 -33.55 7.32 45.46
C PRO A 9 -34.69 8.36 45.58
N ARG A 10 -34.82 9.40 44.76
CA ARG A 10 -35.39 9.35 43.39
C ARG A 10 -35.53 10.79 42.89
N LEU A 11 -34.65 11.20 41.99
CA LEU A 11 -34.75 12.48 41.28
C LEU A 11 -35.93 12.41 40.31
N GLY A 12 -36.86 13.36 40.46
CA GLY A 12 -37.91 13.61 39.49
C GLY A 12 -37.34 14.21 38.21
N MET A 13 -37.73 13.62 37.08
CA MET A 13 -37.57 14.22 35.75
C MET A 13 -38.38 15.51 35.67
N SER A 14 -37.69 16.62 35.41
CA SER A 14 -38.24 17.85 34.83
C SER A 14 -37.19 18.37 33.85
N LEU A 15 -37.44 18.31 32.55
CA LEU A 15 -38.23 19.24 31.72
C LEU A 15 -37.26 20.21 31.01
N ILE A 16 -37.15 20.01 29.69
CA ILE A 16 -36.79 20.94 28.60
C ILE A 16 -35.45 21.69 28.69
N VAL A 17 -34.62 21.55 27.64
CA VAL A 17 -34.29 22.69 26.74
C VAL A 17 -33.94 22.09 25.38
N ALA A 18 -34.70 22.47 24.36
CA ALA A 18 -34.35 22.27 22.97
C ALA A 18 -33.09 23.10 22.65
N LEU A 19 -32.00 22.43 22.26
CA LEU A 19 -30.84 23.07 21.68
C LEU A 19 -30.71 22.60 20.22
N GLY A 20 -31.20 23.42 19.31
CA GLY A 20 -30.71 23.41 17.95
C GLY A 20 -29.29 23.97 17.95
N MET A 21 -28.30 23.09 17.76
CA MET A 21 -26.95 23.48 17.39
C MET A 21 -26.46 22.54 16.30
N MET A 22 -26.39 23.13 15.10
CA MET A 22 -25.63 22.79 13.91
C MET A 22 -24.99 21.39 13.88
N LEU A 23 -25.51 20.57 12.97
CA LEU A 23 -24.76 19.48 12.35
C LEU A 23 -23.48 20.06 11.75
N VAL A 24 -22.38 19.98 12.50
CA VAL A 24 -21.04 19.97 11.90
C VAL A 24 -20.97 18.63 11.16
N GLY A 25 -21.39 18.65 9.90
CA GLY A 25 -20.97 17.66 8.94
C GLY A 25 -19.46 17.76 8.85
N SER A 26 -18.75 16.85 9.49
CA SER A 26 -17.34 16.63 9.19
C SER A 26 -17.26 16.24 7.72
N VAL A 27 -17.02 17.23 6.87
CA VAL A 27 -16.44 17.00 5.55
C VAL A 27 -15.09 16.37 5.84
N SER A 28 -15.02 15.05 5.73
CA SER A 28 -13.77 14.32 5.65
C SER A 28 -13.05 14.79 4.40
N VAL A 29 -12.15 15.76 4.56
CA VAL A 29 -11.23 16.22 3.53
C VAL A 29 -10.27 15.08 3.23
N GLN A 30 -10.22 14.70 1.96
CA GLN A 30 -9.45 13.61 1.36
C GLN A 30 -8.01 13.47 1.89
N ALA A 31 -7.56 12.22 1.96
CA ALA A 31 -6.29 11.86 1.33
C ALA A 31 -6.56 10.61 0.47
N ALA A 32 -6.07 10.60 -0.77
CA ALA A 32 -6.21 9.51 -1.70
C ALA A 32 -5.95 8.17 -1.01
N SER A 33 -6.83 7.20 -1.27
CA SER A 33 -6.65 5.82 -0.85
C SER A 33 -5.30 5.33 -1.39
N ALA A 34 -4.28 5.33 -0.55
CA ALA A 34 -3.16 4.43 -0.71
C ALA A 34 -3.76 3.03 -0.52
N LYS A 35 -4.29 2.44 -1.60
CA LYS A 35 -4.62 1.01 -1.68
C LYS A 35 -3.30 0.23 -1.60
N GLN A 36 -2.64 0.26 -0.44
CA GLN A 36 -1.67 -0.76 -0.06
C GLN A 36 -2.45 -1.77 0.77
N GLN A 37 -3.13 -2.68 0.09
CA GLN A 37 -3.71 -3.87 0.69
C GLN A 37 -2.94 -5.07 0.17
N PRO A 38 -1.94 -5.57 0.91
CA PRO A 38 -1.27 -6.82 0.58
C PRO A 38 -2.14 -7.98 1.09
N GLY A 39 -2.41 -8.94 0.22
CA GLY A 39 -3.04 -10.20 0.57
C GLY A 39 -4.36 -10.46 -0.14
N ASN A 40 -4.30 -10.63 -1.47
CA ASN A 40 -5.33 -11.07 -2.45
C ASN A 40 -5.65 -10.07 -3.58
N SER A 41 -4.84 -9.03 -3.75
CA SER A 41 -5.10 -7.96 -4.72
C SER A 41 -4.43 -8.22 -6.07
N THR A 42 -4.96 -7.63 -7.16
CA THR A 42 -4.31 -7.66 -8.48
C THR A 42 -2.84 -7.21 -8.45
N GLY A 43 -2.49 -6.29 -7.53
CA GLY A 43 -1.12 -5.86 -7.30
C GLY A 43 -0.20 -6.97 -6.80
N ASP A 44 -0.73 -7.98 -6.10
CA ASP A 44 0.04 -9.13 -5.62
C ASP A 44 0.46 -10.04 -6.78
N HIS A 45 -0.40 -10.25 -7.78
CA HIS A 45 -0.03 -11.01 -8.99
C HIS A 45 1.07 -10.32 -9.79
N ILE A 46 0.96 -9.01 -9.97
CA ILE A 46 2.00 -8.21 -10.64
C ILE A 46 3.31 -8.29 -9.85
N ARG A 47 3.26 -8.15 -8.53
CA ARG A 47 4.42 -8.29 -7.65
C ARG A 47 5.06 -9.67 -7.82
N GLU A 48 4.26 -10.73 -7.78
CA GLU A 48 4.72 -12.11 -7.91
C GLU A 48 5.42 -12.35 -9.25
N ASP A 49 4.82 -11.89 -10.35
CA ASP A 49 5.40 -12.01 -11.69
C ASP A 49 6.72 -11.25 -11.81
N VAL A 50 6.83 -10.06 -11.21
CA VAL A 50 8.11 -9.34 -11.13
C VAL A 50 9.14 -10.14 -10.32
N THR A 51 8.77 -10.61 -9.12
CA THR A 51 9.69 -11.37 -8.24
C THR A 51 10.24 -12.61 -8.93
N LYS A 52 9.39 -13.40 -9.60
CA LYS A 52 9.80 -14.60 -10.35
C LYS A 52 10.85 -14.30 -11.42
N ASN A 53 10.78 -13.11 -12.01
CA ASN A 53 11.69 -12.68 -13.05
C ASN A 53 12.88 -11.88 -12.50
N TRP A 54 12.95 -11.59 -11.20
CA TRP A 54 13.97 -10.72 -10.64
C TRP A 54 15.20 -11.50 -10.19
N ASN A 55 16.32 -11.30 -10.88
CA ASN A 55 17.63 -11.75 -10.42
C ASN A 55 18.22 -10.70 -9.47
N ILE A 56 17.93 -10.79 -8.17
CA ILE A 56 18.42 -9.84 -7.18
C ILE A 56 19.94 -10.02 -7.03
N PRO A 57 20.76 -8.96 -7.22
CA PRO A 57 22.19 -9.08 -7.01
C PRO A 57 22.46 -9.38 -5.53
N ALA A 58 23.04 -10.54 -5.27
CA ALA A 58 23.33 -11.00 -3.91
C ALA A 58 24.47 -10.20 -3.26
N ASP A 59 24.49 -10.19 -1.93
CA ASP A 59 25.62 -9.78 -1.10
C ASP A 59 26.21 -8.38 -1.40
N MET A 60 25.32 -7.43 -1.70
CA MET A 60 25.74 -6.03 -1.82
C MET A 60 25.73 -5.33 -0.46
N GLU A 61 26.76 -4.51 -0.23
CA GLU A 61 26.85 -3.67 0.96
C GLU A 61 25.59 -2.81 1.13
N GLY A 62 25.03 -2.80 2.34
CA GLY A 62 23.83 -2.02 2.68
C GLY A 62 22.55 -2.41 1.93
N SER A 63 22.54 -3.56 1.23
CA SER A 63 21.37 -4.10 0.53
C SER A 63 20.14 -4.21 1.42
N LYS A 64 20.31 -4.57 2.70
CA LYS A 64 19.24 -4.66 3.70
C LYS A 64 18.47 -3.35 3.94
N HIS A 65 19.08 -2.21 3.60
CA HIS A 65 18.46 -0.89 3.74
C HIS A 65 17.88 -0.36 2.44
N VAL A 66 17.86 -1.18 1.37
CA VAL A 66 17.36 -0.76 0.08
C VAL A 66 15.85 -1.01 -0.02
N HIS A 67 15.17 0.02 -0.50
CA HIS A 67 13.75 -0.01 -0.85
C HIS A 67 13.60 0.30 -2.33
N VAL A 68 12.89 -0.55 -3.06
CA VAL A 68 12.63 -0.41 -4.50
C VAL A 68 11.15 -0.17 -4.72
N GLN A 69 10.81 0.92 -5.40
CA GLN A 69 9.45 1.23 -5.83
C GLN A 69 9.40 1.16 -7.36
N LEU A 70 8.46 0.37 -7.86
CA LEU A 70 8.15 0.24 -9.28
C LEU A 70 6.84 0.97 -9.55
N HIS A 71 6.83 1.75 -10.63
CA HIS A 71 5.61 2.37 -11.13
C HIS A 71 5.43 1.94 -12.60
N LEU A 72 4.32 1.26 -12.85
CA LEU A 72 4.00 0.61 -14.12
C LEU A 72 2.67 1.13 -14.64
N LYS A 73 2.58 1.26 -15.97
CA LYS A 73 1.33 1.47 -16.68
C LYS A 73 1.11 0.29 -17.60
N LEU A 74 -0.07 -0.31 -17.53
CA LEU A 74 -0.41 -1.53 -18.24
C LEU A 74 -1.62 -1.33 -19.14
N SER A 75 -1.62 -1.98 -20.29
CA SER A 75 -2.79 -2.09 -21.15
C SER A 75 -3.73 -3.20 -20.67
N ARG A 76 -4.95 -3.27 -21.21
CA ARG A 76 -5.89 -4.36 -20.90
C ARG A 76 -5.37 -5.77 -21.23
N SER A 77 -4.36 -5.89 -22.10
CA SER A 77 -3.71 -7.17 -22.40
C SER A 77 -2.57 -7.53 -21.44
N GLY A 78 -2.28 -6.68 -20.45
CA GLY A 78 -1.16 -6.85 -19.53
C GLY A 78 0.20 -6.40 -20.08
N GLU A 79 0.24 -5.83 -21.30
CA GLU A 79 1.45 -5.24 -21.86
C GLU A 79 1.80 -3.93 -21.15
N ILE A 80 3.10 -3.65 -21.02
CA ILE A 80 3.58 -2.37 -20.50
C ILE A 80 3.31 -1.28 -21.54
N VAL A 81 2.70 -0.17 -21.09
CA VAL A 81 2.44 1.00 -21.92
C VAL A 81 3.31 2.16 -21.44
N GLY A 82 4.14 2.68 -22.33
CA GLY A 82 5.10 3.72 -22.00
C GLY A 82 6.33 3.18 -21.26
N GLU A 83 6.98 4.02 -20.47
CA GLU A 83 8.22 3.69 -19.79
C GLU A 83 7.97 3.35 -18.31
N PRO A 84 8.32 2.13 -17.84
CA PRO A 84 8.36 1.79 -16.43
C PRO A 84 9.28 2.73 -15.65
N LYS A 85 8.91 3.06 -14.42
CA LYS A 85 9.79 3.85 -13.53
C LYS A 85 10.21 3.02 -12.34
N VAL A 86 11.50 3.10 -12.02
CA VAL A 86 12.10 2.44 -10.86
C VAL A 86 12.77 3.48 -9.97
N THR A 87 12.29 3.60 -8.75
CA THR A 87 12.87 4.47 -7.73
C THR A 87 13.50 3.61 -6.66
N VAL A 88 14.75 3.90 -6.30
CA VAL A 88 15.47 3.15 -5.26
C VAL A 88 16.00 4.10 -4.20
N THR A 89 15.72 3.81 -2.95
CA THR A 89 16.13 4.60 -1.78
C THR A 89 16.86 3.74 -0.74
N GLY A 90 17.59 4.40 0.15
CA GLY A 90 18.45 3.76 1.15
C GLY A 90 19.72 3.11 0.58
N GLY A 91 20.59 2.59 1.45
CA GLY A 91 21.84 1.94 1.07
C GLY A 91 22.85 2.80 0.25
N PRO A 92 24.01 2.24 -0.10
CA PRO A 92 25.02 2.89 -0.94
C PRO A 92 24.53 3.17 -2.36
N LYS A 93 25.07 4.22 -3.01
CA LYS A 93 24.70 4.60 -4.38
C LYS A 93 24.90 3.46 -5.39
N ALA A 94 26.02 2.73 -5.30
CA ALA A 94 26.32 1.62 -6.19
C ALA A 94 25.27 0.49 -6.07
N THR A 95 24.92 0.11 -4.84
CA THR A 95 23.86 -0.85 -4.53
C THR A 95 22.52 -0.40 -5.12
N ARG A 96 22.15 0.87 -4.95
CA ARG A 96 20.90 1.42 -5.53
C ARG A 96 20.86 1.34 -7.05
N GLN A 97 21.97 1.67 -7.72
CA GLN A 97 22.06 1.63 -9.18
C GLN A 97 21.94 0.19 -9.71
N ALA A 98 22.63 -0.76 -9.07
CA ALA A 98 22.56 -2.17 -9.42
C ALA A 98 21.13 -2.73 -9.21
N MET A 99 20.49 -2.39 -8.08
CA MET A 99 19.10 -2.77 -7.79
C MET A 99 18.13 -2.20 -8.81
N ALA A 100 18.25 -0.90 -9.13
CA ALA A 100 17.39 -0.24 -10.11
C ALA A 100 17.47 -0.90 -11.50
N ALA A 101 18.69 -1.15 -11.98
CA ALA A 101 18.93 -1.82 -13.25
C ALA A 101 18.38 -3.26 -13.25
N SER A 102 18.53 -3.98 -12.14
CA SER A 102 18.01 -5.35 -12.06
C SER A 102 16.49 -5.40 -12.02
N ALA A 103 15.86 -4.52 -11.24
CA ALA A 103 14.40 -4.43 -11.14
C ALA A 103 13.76 -4.05 -12.48
N MET A 104 14.37 -3.10 -13.22
CA MET A 104 13.94 -2.74 -14.57
C MET A 104 13.92 -3.96 -15.51
N ARG A 105 15.00 -4.77 -15.52
CA ARG A 105 15.06 -6.00 -16.32
C ARG A 105 14.03 -7.04 -15.89
N ALA A 106 13.69 -7.10 -14.61
CA ALA A 106 12.67 -8.02 -14.10
C ALA A 106 11.28 -7.64 -14.63
N VAL A 107 10.93 -6.36 -14.54
CA VAL A 107 9.67 -5.80 -15.06
C VAL A 107 9.51 -6.06 -16.55
N LEU A 108 10.55 -5.75 -17.35
CA LEU A 108 10.48 -5.92 -18.80
C LEU A 108 10.36 -7.39 -19.22
N ARG A 109 10.90 -8.33 -18.42
CA ARG A 109 10.76 -9.78 -18.65
C ARG A 109 9.43 -10.35 -18.16
N ALA A 110 8.81 -9.72 -17.17
CA ALA A 110 7.52 -10.14 -16.65
C ALA A 110 6.35 -9.81 -17.59
N ALA A 111 6.53 -8.83 -18.49
CA ALA A 111 5.52 -8.50 -19.47
C ALA A 111 5.37 -9.61 -20.54
N PRO A 112 4.14 -9.91 -21.00
CA PRO A 112 2.88 -9.36 -20.49
C PRO A 112 2.47 -9.97 -19.14
N PHE A 113 1.93 -9.13 -18.25
CA PHE A 113 1.39 -9.54 -16.95
C PHE A 113 0.07 -10.29 -17.14
N LYS A 114 -0.01 -11.51 -16.59
CA LYS A 114 -1.15 -12.41 -16.81
C LYS A 114 -2.08 -12.43 -15.60
N ASN A 115 -3.27 -12.99 -15.77
CA ASN A 115 -4.25 -13.19 -14.70
C ASN A 115 -4.74 -11.88 -14.04
N LEU A 116 -4.84 -10.81 -14.83
CA LEU A 116 -5.39 -9.54 -14.38
C LEU A 116 -6.91 -9.50 -14.68
N PRO A 117 -7.78 -9.29 -13.68
CA PRO A 117 -9.23 -9.22 -13.88
C PRO A 117 -9.61 -8.00 -14.74
N ILE A 118 -10.11 -8.23 -15.95
CA ILE A 118 -10.41 -7.19 -16.96
C ILE A 118 -11.51 -6.23 -16.48
N ASP A 119 -12.46 -6.75 -15.71
CA ASP A 119 -13.55 -6.01 -15.06
C ASP A 119 -13.03 -4.95 -14.07
N GLN A 120 -11.81 -5.11 -13.56
CA GLN A 120 -11.17 -4.21 -12.59
C GLN A 120 -10.00 -3.43 -13.20
N TYR A 121 -9.99 -3.21 -14.52
CA TYR A 121 -8.87 -2.55 -15.21
C TYR A 121 -8.45 -1.20 -14.60
N ASP A 122 -9.41 -0.40 -14.12
CA ASP A 122 -9.10 0.90 -13.51
C ASP A 122 -8.28 0.79 -12.21
N ASP A 123 -8.31 -0.36 -11.53
CA ASP A 123 -7.52 -0.63 -10.33
C ASP A 123 -6.07 -1.01 -10.62
N TRP A 124 -5.74 -1.42 -11.86
CA TRP A 124 -4.40 -1.96 -12.18
C TRP A 124 -3.76 -1.41 -13.46
N LYS A 125 -4.47 -0.58 -14.24
CA LYS A 125 -3.92 0.12 -15.42
C LYS A 125 -2.69 0.99 -15.09
N GLU A 126 -2.58 1.43 -13.84
CA GLU A 126 -1.44 2.16 -13.28
C GLU A 126 -1.21 1.64 -11.86
N VAL A 127 -0.08 0.98 -11.62
CA VAL A 127 0.20 0.30 -10.36
C VAL A 127 1.55 0.70 -9.82
N VAL A 128 1.61 0.86 -8.50
CA VAL A 128 2.85 1.10 -7.76
C VAL A 128 3.13 -0.11 -6.87
N VAL A 129 4.25 -0.78 -7.10
CA VAL A 129 4.67 -1.97 -6.34
C VAL A 129 5.92 -1.63 -5.53
N ASN A 130 5.92 -1.91 -4.23
CA ASN A 130 7.03 -1.60 -3.33
C ASN A 130 7.70 -2.88 -2.84
N PHE A 131 9.02 -2.98 -2.96
CA PHE A 131 9.83 -4.09 -2.50
C PHE A 131 10.82 -3.60 -1.45
N ASN A 132 10.87 -4.32 -0.32
CA ASN A 132 11.83 -4.06 0.74
C ASN A 132 12.81 -5.23 0.80
N ALA A 133 14.11 -4.98 0.88
CA ALA A 133 15.11 -6.04 1.00
C ALA A 133 15.01 -6.86 2.30
N SER A 134 14.18 -6.42 3.26
CA SER A 134 13.85 -7.17 4.48
C SER A 134 12.67 -8.12 4.32
N ASP A 135 12.00 -8.13 3.16
CA ASP A 135 10.86 -9.02 2.91
C ASP A 135 11.37 -10.46 2.75
N PRO A 136 10.93 -11.42 3.60
CA PRO A 136 11.46 -12.78 3.63
C PRO A 136 11.15 -13.63 2.37
N ALA A 137 10.52 -13.05 1.34
CA ALA A 137 10.26 -13.70 0.06
C ALA A 137 11.44 -13.66 -0.94
N ASN A 138 12.65 -13.29 -0.50
CA ASN A 138 13.89 -13.33 -1.28
C ASN A 138 14.91 -14.30 -0.69
#